data_AF-A0A520CFM2-F1
#
_entry.id   AF-A0A520CFM2-F1
#
_cell.length_a   1.000
_cell.length_b   1.000
_cell.length_c   1.000
_cell.angle_alpha   90.00
_cell.angle_beta   90.00
_cell.angle_gamma   90.00
#
_symmetry.space_group_name_H-M   'P 1'
#
loop_
_entity.id
_entity.type
_entity.pdbx_description
1 polymer ?
#
loop_
_entity_poly.entity_id
_entity_poly.type
_entity_poly.pdbx_seq_one_letter_code
_entity_poly.pdbx_strand_id
1 'polypeptide(L)'
;MGFGIDKQTLDELNLLGKFRNGSVYNLFNQVKTRGGEQLLDKIFRLPLEDAAQINERTSIFGFFQKEQLAFPVDTQQVGLMREYLDYGGTKNILGVFAGTIVKRVLSSLTRDDRYKKNIQGLQSVIAVMNKCFYFLETMPAIPGPYAERVKTIRAILADKRIARLRDIDIYQSMPIKTLVYYNHLLKTKLQNEVEDVLSFIYEIDVNINVSTIARNKGFVFAEALSPEQNVFSAIDLRHPSVDKAIGNSLELAENSNVLFLTGANMAGKSTLMKSVGISLYFIVKIACSSSRYINGFAIGK
;
A
#
# COMPACT_ATOMS: atom_id res chain seq x y z
N MET A 1 -14.09 1.84 -21.72
CA MET A 1 -15.07 2.75 -21.07
C MET A 1 -14.75 2.62 -19.59
N GLY A 2 -14.34 3.67 -18.88
CA GLY A 2 -13.78 3.49 -17.53
C GLY A 2 -14.83 3.01 -16.52
N PHE A 3 -14.47 2.07 -15.65
CA PHE A 3 -15.34 1.56 -14.59
C PHE A 3 -15.64 2.68 -13.57
N GLY A 4 -16.80 3.31 -13.72
CA GLY A 4 -17.31 4.37 -12.85
C GLY A 4 -18.41 3.85 -11.93
N ILE A 5 -18.38 4.23 -10.66
CA ILE A 5 -19.45 3.96 -9.69
C ILE A 5 -20.17 5.27 -9.43
N ASP A 6 -21.49 5.29 -9.59
CA ASP A 6 -22.28 6.49 -9.30
C ASP A 6 -22.33 6.77 -7.78
N LYS A 7 -22.64 8.02 -7.44
CA LYS A 7 -22.62 8.48 -6.04
C LYS A 7 -23.65 7.75 -5.17
N GLN A 8 -24.81 7.43 -5.72
CA GLN A 8 -25.87 6.74 -4.97
C GLN A 8 -25.40 5.32 -4.61
N THR A 9 -24.84 4.58 -5.55
CA THR A 9 -24.26 3.25 -5.29
C THR A 9 -23.13 3.31 -4.26
N LEU A 10 -22.24 4.31 -4.33
CA LEU A 10 -21.17 4.50 -3.34
C LEU A 10 -21.71 4.70 -1.92
N ASP A 11 -22.75 5.53 -1.76
CA ASP A 11 -23.38 5.82 -0.48
C ASP A 11 -24.20 4.62 0.04
N GLU A 12 -24.96 3.94 -0.81
CA GLU A 12 -25.79 2.78 -0.45
C GLU A 12 -24.98 1.57 0.02
N LEU A 13 -23.83 1.34 -0.63
CA LEU A 13 -22.88 0.28 -0.28
C LEU A 13 -21.91 0.69 0.84
N ASN A 14 -21.97 1.95 1.31
CA ASN A 14 -21.08 2.50 2.33
C ASN A 14 -19.59 2.23 2.04
N LEU A 15 -19.20 2.37 0.77
CA LEU A 15 -17.87 1.97 0.29
C LEU A 15 -16.77 2.90 0.79
N LEU A 16 -17.03 4.20 0.68
CA LEU A 16 -16.07 5.26 0.97
C LEU A 16 -16.47 6.01 2.25
N GLY A 17 -15.45 6.39 3.05
CA GLY A 17 -15.66 7.22 4.24
C GLY A 17 -14.69 6.88 5.35
N LYS A 18 -13.57 7.62 5.41
CA LYS A 18 -12.52 7.47 6.43
C LYS A 18 -13.07 7.55 7.87
N PHE A 19 -14.13 8.33 8.10
CA PHE A 19 -14.72 8.57 9.42
C PHE A 19 -16.13 8.00 9.56
N ARG A 20 -16.64 7.26 8.56
CA ARG A 20 -17.94 6.58 8.66
C ARG A 20 -17.74 5.23 9.32
N ASN A 21 -18.32 5.04 10.51
CA ASN A 21 -18.33 3.75 11.18
C ASN A 21 -18.98 2.68 10.29
N GLY A 22 -18.32 1.52 10.19
CA GLY A 22 -18.79 0.40 9.35
C GLY A 22 -18.58 0.58 7.84
N SER A 23 -17.89 1.64 7.39
CA SER A 23 -17.54 1.77 5.97
C SER A 23 -16.51 0.72 5.56
N VAL A 24 -16.60 0.32 4.29
CA VAL A 24 -15.73 -0.69 3.72
C VAL A 24 -14.27 -0.21 3.70
N TYR A 25 -14.02 1.06 3.39
CA TYR A 25 -12.68 1.65 3.49
C TYR A 25 -12.12 1.60 4.93
N ASN A 26 -12.94 1.94 5.93
CA ASN A 26 -12.49 1.96 7.33
C ASN A 26 -12.09 0.57 7.84
N LEU A 27 -12.69 -0.50 7.30
CA LEU A 27 -12.24 -1.87 7.57
C LEU A 27 -10.76 -2.07 7.22
N PHE A 28 -10.31 -1.46 6.12
CA PHE A 28 -8.94 -1.59 5.61
C PHE A 28 -7.98 -0.49 6.04
N ASN A 29 -8.46 0.65 6.55
CA ASN A 29 -7.60 1.76 6.93
C ASN A 29 -6.91 1.56 8.29
N GLN A 30 -6.17 0.47 8.43
CA GLN A 30 -5.34 0.11 9.59
C GLN A 30 -3.83 0.09 9.24
N VAL A 31 -3.48 0.68 8.08
CA VAL A 31 -2.09 0.92 7.66
C VAL A 31 -1.36 1.81 8.67
N LYS A 32 -0.05 1.61 8.80
CA LYS A 32 0.76 2.26 9.82
C LYS A 32 1.29 3.62 9.37
N THR A 33 1.54 3.80 8.08
CA THR A 33 2.24 4.96 7.53
C THR A 33 1.27 5.88 6.76
N ARG A 34 1.55 7.19 6.77
CA ARG A 34 0.77 8.17 6.00
C ARG A 34 0.83 7.93 4.50
N GLY A 35 1.99 7.49 3.98
CA GLY A 35 2.13 7.14 2.57
C GLY A 35 1.38 5.85 2.21
N GLY A 36 1.35 4.87 3.11
CA GLY A 36 0.50 3.68 3.00
C GLY A 36 -0.99 4.05 2.94
N GLU A 37 -1.44 5.00 3.77
CA GLU A 37 -2.83 5.50 3.72
C GLU A 37 -3.14 6.16 2.36
N GLN A 38 -2.24 7.00 1.84
CA GLN A 38 -2.42 7.61 0.52
C GLN A 38 -2.46 6.56 -0.60
N LEU A 39 -1.61 5.54 -0.52
CA LEU A 39 -1.60 4.43 -1.46
C LEU A 39 -2.89 3.61 -1.38
N LEU A 40 -3.39 3.34 -0.18
CA LEU A 40 -4.65 2.64 0.04
C LEU A 40 -5.83 3.44 -0.52
N ASP A 41 -5.91 4.75 -0.26
CA ASP A 41 -6.94 5.63 -0.83
C ASP A 41 -6.91 5.60 -2.37
N LYS A 42 -5.71 5.64 -2.96
CA LYS A 42 -5.55 5.49 -4.41
C LYS A 42 -6.06 4.14 -4.92
N ILE A 43 -5.74 3.04 -4.24
CA ILE A 43 -6.20 1.68 -4.59
C ILE A 43 -7.73 1.59 -4.55
N PHE A 44 -8.39 2.18 -3.54
CA PHE A 44 -9.86 2.18 -3.44
C PHE A 44 -10.54 3.06 -4.50
N ARG A 45 -9.85 4.09 -5.00
CA ARG A 45 -10.39 5.00 -6.02
C ARG A 45 -10.19 4.47 -7.44
N LEU A 46 -9.10 3.76 -7.73
CA LEU A 46 -8.74 3.33 -9.08
C LEU A 46 -9.01 1.83 -9.29
N PRO A 47 -10.03 1.45 -10.08
CA PRO A 47 -10.33 0.04 -10.35
C PRO A 47 -9.27 -0.54 -11.29
N LEU A 48 -8.96 -1.81 -11.08
CA LEU A 48 -8.31 -2.65 -12.07
C LEU A 48 -9.37 -3.18 -13.02
N GLU A 49 -9.10 -3.07 -14.32
CA GLU A 49 -9.97 -3.56 -15.39
C GLU A 49 -9.35 -4.79 -16.10
N ASP A 50 -8.07 -5.07 -15.82
CA ASP A 50 -7.31 -6.14 -16.45
C ASP A 50 -7.18 -7.36 -15.52
N ALA A 51 -7.51 -8.54 -16.04
CA ALA A 51 -7.49 -9.78 -15.28
C ALA A 51 -6.08 -10.15 -14.81
N ALA A 52 -5.05 -9.89 -15.61
CA ALA A 52 -3.67 -10.18 -15.22
C ALA A 52 -3.22 -9.28 -14.05
N GLN A 53 -3.57 -7.99 -14.07
CA GLN A 53 -3.30 -7.06 -12.97
C GLN A 53 -4.03 -7.45 -11.67
N ILE A 54 -5.28 -7.93 -11.77
CA ILE A 54 -6.03 -8.40 -10.60
C ILE A 54 -5.38 -9.63 -10.01
N ASN A 55 -5.06 -10.62 -10.85
CA ASN A 55 -4.43 -11.86 -10.42
C ASN A 55 -3.02 -11.62 -9.86
N GLU A 56 -2.27 -10.67 -10.42
CA GLU A 56 -0.99 -10.22 -9.86
C GLU A 56 -1.18 -9.67 -8.44
N ARG A 57 -2.13 -8.74 -8.24
CA ARG A 57 -2.43 -8.17 -6.91
C ARG A 57 -2.90 -9.25 -5.92
N THR A 58 -3.77 -10.16 -6.35
CA THR A 58 -4.18 -11.35 -5.59
C THR A 58 -2.97 -12.17 -5.16
N SER A 59 -2.02 -12.43 -6.06
CA SER A 59 -0.83 -13.23 -5.75
C SER A 59 0.07 -12.54 -4.71
N ILE A 60 0.20 -11.22 -4.77
CA ILE A 60 0.97 -10.42 -3.81
C ILE A 60 0.32 -10.51 -2.43
N PHE A 61 -0.97 -10.19 -2.32
CA PHE A 61 -1.65 -10.27 -1.02
C PHE A 61 -1.69 -11.71 -0.48
N GLY A 62 -1.88 -12.72 -1.35
CA GLY A 62 -1.78 -14.13 -0.99
C GLY A 62 -0.43 -14.50 -0.37
N PHE A 63 0.67 -14.01 -0.96
CA PHE A 63 2.01 -14.19 -0.40
C PHE A 63 2.13 -13.58 1.01
N PHE A 64 1.76 -12.30 1.17
CA PHE A 64 1.85 -11.62 2.47
C PHE A 64 0.91 -12.23 3.52
N GLN A 65 -0.25 -12.77 3.11
CA GLN A 65 -1.18 -13.48 3.97
C GLN A 65 -0.59 -14.80 4.49
N LYS A 66 0.05 -15.57 3.59
CA LYS A 66 0.67 -16.86 3.90
C LYS A 66 1.88 -16.70 4.80
N GLU A 67 2.79 -15.79 4.46
CA GLU A 67 4.06 -15.61 5.17
C GLU A 67 3.91 -14.79 6.47
N GLN A 68 2.77 -14.14 6.68
CA GLN A 68 2.41 -13.44 7.92
C GLN A 68 3.45 -12.39 8.36
N LEU A 69 4.07 -11.72 7.40
CA LEU A 69 5.18 -10.80 7.66
C LEU A 69 4.75 -9.62 8.54
N ALA A 70 5.59 -9.25 9.50
CA ALA A 70 5.40 -8.07 10.32
C ALA A 70 5.99 -6.83 9.64
N PHE A 71 5.31 -5.68 9.78
CA PHE A 71 5.84 -4.41 9.26
C PHE A 71 7.16 -4.07 9.98
N PRO A 72 8.27 -3.87 9.23
CA PRO A 72 9.61 -3.95 9.82
C PRO A 72 10.15 -2.63 10.39
N VAL A 73 9.50 -1.51 10.10
CA VAL A 73 10.01 -0.17 10.39
C VAL A 73 9.19 0.52 11.47
N ASP A 74 9.83 1.37 12.26
CA ASP A 74 9.15 2.26 13.17
C ASP A 74 8.44 3.40 12.39
N THR A 75 7.15 3.61 12.67
CA THR A 75 6.31 4.59 11.96
C THR A 75 6.82 6.02 12.14
N GLN A 76 7.33 6.37 13.33
CA GLN A 76 7.83 7.72 13.59
C GLN A 76 9.10 7.97 12.77
N GLN A 77 9.99 6.99 12.64
CA GLN A 77 11.17 7.09 11.79
C GLN A 77 10.82 7.26 10.31
N VAL A 78 9.78 6.58 9.81
CA VAL A 78 9.29 6.79 8.43
C VAL A 78 8.78 8.23 8.23
N GLY A 79 8.06 8.77 9.22
CA GLY A 79 7.61 10.18 9.22
C GLY A 79 8.78 11.17 9.17
N LEU A 80 9.77 10.99 10.06
CA LEU A 80 10.97 11.83 10.12
C LEU A 80 11.81 11.72 8.84
N MET A 81 11.91 10.54 8.24
CA MET A 81 12.56 10.33 6.94
C MET A 81 11.83 11.12 5.84
N ARG A 82 10.50 11.04 5.76
CA ARG A 82 9.72 11.80 4.77
C ARG A 82 9.92 13.30 4.93
N GLU A 83 9.78 13.82 6.15
CA GLU A 83 9.99 15.23 6.46
C GLU A 83 11.39 15.68 6.08
N TYR A 84 12.41 14.87 6.36
CA TYR A 84 13.79 15.16 6.01
C TYR A 84 14.00 15.30 4.50
N LEU A 85 13.42 14.41 3.69
CA LEU A 85 13.56 14.42 2.23
C LEU A 85 12.81 15.61 1.60
N ASP A 86 11.62 15.93 2.11
CA ASP A 86 10.84 17.09 1.66
C ASP A 86 11.54 18.43 1.96
N TYR A 87 12.28 18.50 3.08
CA TYR A 87 12.98 19.71 3.50
C TYR A 87 14.28 19.94 2.69
N GLY A 88 14.17 20.51 1.50
CA GLY A 88 15.31 20.90 0.67
C GLY A 88 15.13 20.75 -0.84
N GLY A 89 13.99 20.20 -1.29
CA GLY A 89 13.64 20.13 -2.70
C GLY A 89 13.08 21.46 -3.22
N THR A 90 13.93 22.45 -3.50
CA THR A 90 13.51 23.66 -4.24
C THR A 90 14.32 23.79 -5.52
N LYS A 91 13.61 23.72 -6.66
CA LYS A 91 14.07 23.79 -8.05
C LYS A 91 14.80 25.09 -8.47
N ASN A 92 15.39 25.86 -7.55
CA ASN A 92 16.02 27.16 -7.82
C ASN A 92 17.50 27.24 -7.40
N ILE A 93 18.32 26.27 -7.80
CA ILE A 93 19.78 26.23 -7.50
C ILE A 93 20.59 25.92 -8.76
N LEU A 94 20.44 26.70 -9.83
CA LEU A 94 21.38 26.62 -10.96
C LEU A 94 22.21 27.90 -11.17
N GLY A 95 22.06 28.93 -10.32
CA GLY A 95 22.65 30.24 -10.62
C GLY A 95 23.71 30.83 -9.68
N VAL A 96 23.63 30.71 -8.35
CA VAL A 96 24.23 31.78 -7.50
C VAL A 96 25.08 31.34 -6.29
N PHE A 97 25.23 30.06 -5.94
CA PHE A 97 25.43 29.75 -4.50
C PHE A 97 26.52 28.76 -4.04
N ALA A 98 27.43 28.25 -4.86
CA ALA A 98 28.39 27.24 -4.38
C ALA A 98 29.30 27.72 -3.21
N GLY A 99 29.74 28.99 -3.21
CA GLY A 99 30.55 29.57 -2.12
C GLY A 99 29.76 30.19 -0.96
N THR A 100 28.55 30.68 -1.24
CA THR A 100 27.73 31.43 -0.26
C THR A 100 26.78 30.52 0.52
N ILE A 101 26.34 29.38 -0.03
CA ILE A 101 25.53 28.38 0.70
C ILE A 101 26.35 27.73 1.82
N VAL A 102 27.61 27.37 1.61
CA VAL A 102 28.42 26.74 2.66
C VAL A 102 28.56 27.68 3.88
N LYS A 103 28.85 28.97 3.64
CA LYS A 103 28.91 29.99 4.70
C LYS A 103 27.55 30.25 5.36
N ARG A 104 26.44 30.23 4.60
CA ARG A 104 25.09 30.42 5.15
C ARG A 104 24.56 29.19 5.89
N VAL A 105 24.93 27.98 5.46
CA VAL A 105 24.67 26.72 6.16
C VAL A 105 25.40 26.74 7.49
N LEU A 106 26.71 27.04 7.48
CA LEU A 106 27.53 27.18 8.70
C LEU A 106 27.00 28.25 9.67
N SER A 107 26.51 29.40 9.19
CA SER A 107 25.93 30.43 10.06
C SER A 107 24.45 30.19 10.42
N SER A 108 23.74 29.32 9.70
CA SER A 108 22.36 28.91 10.02
C SER A 108 22.27 27.72 10.98
N LEU A 109 23.37 26.96 11.08
CA LEU A 109 23.59 25.81 11.94
C LEU A 109 23.69 26.18 13.43
N THR A 110 23.93 27.45 13.75
CA THR A 110 23.89 28.00 15.12
C THR A 110 22.47 28.18 15.68
N ARG A 111 21.41 27.96 14.87
CA ARG A 111 20.05 27.71 15.38
C ARG A 111 19.92 26.21 15.67
N ASP A 112 20.25 25.82 16.89
CA ASP A 112 20.34 24.44 17.40
C ASP A 112 19.24 23.49 16.89
N ASP A 113 17.99 23.97 16.77
CA ASP A 113 16.85 23.12 16.40
C ASP A 113 16.92 22.59 14.96
N ARG A 114 17.44 23.36 14.00
CA ARG A 114 17.54 22.89 12.60
C ARG A 114 18.66 21.88 12.43
N TYR A 115 19.76 22.06 13.16
CA TYR A 115 20.84 21.09 13.17
C TYR A 115 20.38 19.76 13.76
N LYS A 116 19.74 19.81 14.94
CA LYS A 116 19.15 18.64 15.59
C LYS A 116 18.14 17.92 14.68
N LYS A 117 17.24 18.65 14.02
CA LYS A 117 16.27 18.07 13.06
C LYS A 117 16.93 17.39 11.87
N ASN A 118 17.98 17.97 11.29
CA ASN A 118 18.69 17.34 10.18
C ASN A 118 19.42 16.05 10.62
N ILE A 119 20.01 16.05 11.81
CA ILE A 119 20.60 14.83 12.39
C ILE A 119 19.54 13.77 12.59
N GLN A 120 18.42 14.10 13.26
CA GLN A 120 17.31 13.17 13.50
C GLN A 120 16.74 12.61 12.19
N GLY A 121 16.57 13.46 11.18
CA GLY A 121 16.13 13.07 9.85
C GLY A 121 17.09 12.07 9.18
N LEU A 122 18.38 12.37 9.18
CA LEU A 122 19.40 11.48 8.60
C LEU A 122 19.52 10.15 9.38
N GLN A 123 19.48 10.20 10.72
CA GLN A 123 19.43 8.99 11.55
C GLN A 123 18.19 8.15 11.23
N SER A 124 17.05 8.79 10.99
CA SER A 124 15.82 8.08 10.59
C SER A 124 15.96 7.45 9.21
N VAL A 125 16.56 8.13 8.22
CA VAL A 125 16.88 7.53 6.92
C VAL A 125 17.75 6.27 7.10
N ILE A 126 18.83 6.36 7.88
CA ILE A 126 19.73 5.23 8.15
C ILE A 126 18.98 4.07 8.81
N ALA A 127 18.21 4.35 9.86
CA ALA A 127 17.44 3.34 10.58
C ALA A 127 16.41 2.64 9.68
N VAL A 128 15.66 3.41 8.90
CA VAL A 128 14.64 2.92 7.95
C VAL A 128 15.29 2.04 6.87
N MET A 129 16.39 2.51 6.26
CA MET A 129 17.12 1.74 5.24
C MET A 129 17.67 0.44 5.80
N ASN A 130 18.24 0.45 7.01
CA ASN A 130 18.72 -0.77 7.66
C ASN A 130 17.59 -1.75 7.95
N LYS A 131 16.47 -1.29 8.52
CA LYS A 131 15.29 -2.14 8.77
C LYS A 131 14.71 -2.73 7.48
N CYS A 132 14.63 -1.92 6.42
CA CYS A 132 14.18 -2.38 5.10
C CYS A 132 15.13 -3.43 4.50
N PHE A 133 16.45 -3.21 4.62
CA PHE A 133 17.45 -4.19 4.18
C PHE A 133 17.32 -5.51 4.93
N TYR A 134 17.30 -5.49 6.27
CA TYR A 134 17.16 -6.72 7.06
C TYR A 134 15.83 -7.43 6.79
N PHE A 135 14.74 -6.68 6.63
CA PHE A 135 13.45 -7.24 6.25
C PHE A 135 13.55 -8.03 4.95
N LEU A 136 14.13 -7.42 3.90
CA LEU A 136 14.29 -8.08 2.61
C LEU A 136 15.21 -9.30 2.68
N GLU A 137 16.28 -9.27 3.48
CA GLU A 137 17.15 -10.43 3.66
C GLU A 137 16.45 -11.62 4.34
N THR A 138 15.50 -11.33 5.24
CA THR A 138 14.69 -12.37 5.91
C THR A 138 13.42 -12.76 5.16
N MET A 139 13.00 -11.97 4.17
CA MET A 139 11.78 -12.18 3.41
C MET A 139 11.94 -13.38 2.46
N PRO A 140 11.03 -14.35 2.49
CA PRO A 140 11.01 -15.45 1.52
C PRO A 140 10.93 -14.93 0.09
N ALA A 141 11.41 -15.72 -0.87
CA ALA A 141 11.31 -15.36 -2.28
C ALA A 141 9.83 -15.25 -2.68
N ILE A 142 9.42 -14.06 -3.13
CA ILE A 142 8.09 -13.83 -3.67
C ILE A 142 8.06 -14.19 -5.15
N PRO A 143 7.12 -15.02 -5.63
CA PRO A 143 6.96 -15.31 -7.05
C PRO A 143 6.27 -14.16 -7.80
N GLY A 144 6.33 -14.20 -9.13
CA GLY A 144 5.62 -13.27 -10.00
C GLY A 144 6.31 -11.91 -10.18
N PRO A 145 5.65 -10.94 -10.84
CA PRO A 145 6.29 -9.69 -11.25
C PRO A 145 6.77 -8.82 -10.07
N TYR A 146 6.16 -8.95 -8.88
CA TYR A 146 6.62 -8.27 -7.68
C TYR A 146 8.03 -8.67 -7.23
N ALA A 147 8.54 -9.83 -7.69
CA ALA A 147 9.93 -10.24 -7.47
C ALA A 147 10.93 -9.22 -8.03
N GLU A 148 10.65 -8.65 -9.21
CA GLU A 148 11.52 -7.63 -9.81
C GLU A 148 11.48 -6.30 -9.02
N ARG A 149 10.32 -5.97 -8.41
CA ARG A 149 10.22 -4.84 -7.47
C ARG A 149 11.12 -5.07 -6.26
N VAL A 150 11.03 -6.23 -5.62
CA VAL A 150 11.89 -6.61 -4.48
C VAL A 150 13.37 -6.57 -4.86
N LYS A 151 13.74 -7.14 -6.02
CA LYS A 151 15.11 -7.16 -6.53
C LYS A 151 15.66 -5.76 -6.79
N THR A 152 14.84 -4.86 -7.35
CA THR A 152 15.20 -3.45 -7.56
C THR A 152 15.54 -2.77 -6.23
N ILE A 153 14.69 -2.95 -5.22
CA ILE A 153 14.94 -2.36 -3.89
C ILE A 153 16.17 -2.97 -3.21
N ARG A 154 16.40 -4.28 -3.34
CA ARG A 154 17.64 -4.92 -2.87
C ARG A 154 18.88 -4.30 -3.53
N ALA A 155 18.85 -4.08 -4.85
CA ALA A 155 19.95 -3.47 -5.58
C ALA A 155 20.22 -2.02 -5.11
N ILE A 156 19.17 -1.24 -4.85
CA ILE A 156 19.31 0.11 -4.26
C ILE A 156 19.98 0.03 -2.89
N LEU A 157 19.49 -0.83 -1.99
CA LEU A 157 20.02 -0.94 -0.63
C LEU A 157 21.44 -1.52 -0.57
N ALA A 158 21.88 -2.19 -1.64
CA ALA A 158 23.23 -2.71 -1.82
C ALA A 158 24.17 -1.74 -2.58
N ASP A 159 23.68 -0.61 -3.10
CA ASP A 159 24.54 0.41 -3.71
C ASP A 159 25.63 0.84 -2.71
N LYS A 160 26.89 0.90 -3.17
CA LYS A 160 28.05 1.16 -2.30
C LYS A 160 27.91 2.45 -1.48
N ARG A 161 27.21 3.47 -1.99
CA ARG A 161 26.99 4.75 -1.31
C ARG A 161 25.92 4.62 -0.23
N ILE A 162 24.87 3.84 -0.47
CA ILE A 162 23.79 3.55 0.49
C ILE A 162 24.28 2.57 1.56
N ALA A 163 25.06 1.55 1.19
CA ALA A 163 25.70 0.64 2.14
C ALA A 163 26.60 1.41 3.13
N ARG A 164 27.46 2.32 2.63
CA ARG A 164 28.28 3.19 3.49
C ARG A 164 27.47 4.11 4.40
N LEU A 165 26.29 4.56 3.96
CA LEU A 165 25.38 5.35 4.80
C LEU A 165 24.81 4.49 5.93
N ARG A 166 24.40 3.27 5.59
CA ARG A 166 23.82 2.28 6.51
C ARG A 166 24.79 1.82 7.60
N ASP A 167 26.08 1.78 7.30
CA ASP A 167 27.15 1.40 8.25
C ASP A 167 27.45 2.49 9.30
N ILE A 168 26.85 3.67 9.20
CA ILE A 168 27.04 4.75 10.17
C ILE A 168 26.32 4.41 11.46
N ASP A 169 27.06 4.41 12.57
CA ASP A 169 26.50 4.30 13.91
C ASP A 169 25.70 5.56 14.27
N ILE A 170 24.38 5.41 14.33
CA ILE A 170 23.45 6.50 14.64
C ILE A 170 23.51 6.94 16.10
N TYR A 171 24.11 6.17 17.01
CA TYR A 171 24.22 6.52 18.43
C TYR A 171 25.46 7.39 18.73
N GLN A 172 26.38 7.51 17.80
CA GLN A 172 27.56 8.36 17.93
C GLN A 172 27.34 9.77 17.40
N SER A 173 28.18 10.71 17.87
CA SER A 173 28.13 12.08 17.39
C SER A 173 28.50 12.14 15.91
N MET A 174 27.57 12.66 15.09
CA MET A 174 27.77 12.72 13.65
C MET A 174 28.60 13.97 13.29
N PRO A 175 29.75 13.82 12.59
CA PRO A 175 30.50 14.97 12.13
C PRO A 175 29.69 15.81 11.14
N ILE A 176 29.77 17.14 11.25
CA ILE A 176 29.03 18.08 10.36
C ILE A 176 29.34 17.81 8.89
N LYS A 177 30.59 17.46 8.56
CA LYS A 177 31.01 17.13 7.19
C LYS A 177 30.25 15.92 6.64
N THR A 178 30.03 14.90 7.47
CA THR A 178 29.26 13.69 7.14
C THR A 178 27.79 14.05 6.89
N LEU A 179 27.21 14.86 7.79
CA LEU A 179 25.82 15.34 7.64
C LEU A 179 25.62 16.11 6.33
N VAL A 180 26.51 17.06 6.02
CA VAL A 180 26.42 17.88 4.78
C VAL A 180 26.58 17.01 3.53
N TYR A 181 27.54 16.07 3.55
CA TYR A 181 27.78 15.16 2.43
C TYR A 181 26.54 14.30 2.12
N TYR A 182 25.97 13.63 3.14
CA TYR A 182 24.82 12.75 2.93
C TYR A 182 23.53 13.52 2.65
N ASN A 183 23.36 14.70 3.25
CA ASN A 183 22.23 15.57 2.92
C ASN A 183 22.24 15.97 1.44
N HIS A 184 23.40 16.36 0.90
CA HIS A 184 23.52 16.62 -0.54
C HIS A 184 23.30 15.36 -1.35
N LEU A 185 23.94 14.24 -0.98
CA LEU A 185 23.86 12.99 -1.74
C LEU A 185 22.42 12.46 -1.87
N LEU A 186 21.69 12.38 -0.76
CA LEU A 186 20.33 11.83 -0.70
C LEU A 186 19.31 12.72 -1.40
N LYS A 187 19.49 14.05 -1.38
CA LYS A 187 18.51 15.00 -1.94
C LYS A 187 18.79 15.39 -3.39
N THR A 188 19.88 14.90 -3.98
CA THR A 188 20.24 15.23 -5.37
C THR A 188 20.54 13.98 -6.18
N LYS A 189 21.63 13.28 -5.85
CA LYS A 189 22.14 12.17 -6.66
C LYS A 189 21.43 10.85 -6.44
N LEU A 190 20.86 10.66 -5.25
CA LEU A 190 20.16 9.44 -4.85
C LEU A 190 18.67 9.68 -4.54
N GLN A 191 18.12 10.81 -4.97
CA GLN A 191 16.77 11.19 -4.58
C GLN A 191 15.74 10.17 -5.03
N ASN A 192 15.83 9.72 -6.29
CA ASN A 192 14.89 8.76 -6.85
C ASN A 192 14.98 7.42 -6.13
N GLU A 193 16.19 6.93 -5.86
CA GLU A 193 16.44 5.68 -5.17
C GLU A 193 15.89 5.70 -3.73
N VAL A 194 16.05 6.82 -3.03
CA VAL A 194 15.54 6.98 -1.66
C VAL A 194 14.02 7.09 -1.63
N GLU A 195 13.42 7.82 -2.57
CA GLU A 195 11.96 7.86 -2.73
C GLU A 195 11.41 6.47 -3.13
N ASP A 196 12.14 5.69 -3.92
CA ASP A 196 11.74 4.33 -4.29
C ASP A 196 11.72 3.37 -3.09
N VAL A 197 12.72 3.45 -2.21
CA VAL A 197 12.71 2.71 -0.94
C VAL A 197 11.55 3.16 -0.06
N LEU A 198 11.25 4.45 -0.01
CA LEU A 198 10.14 4.99 0.78
C LEU A 198 8.78 4.53 0.23
N SER A 199 8.60 4.57 -1.09
CA SER A 199 7.41 4.02 -1.77
C SER A 199 7.25 2.53 -1.49
N PHE A 200 8.34 1.77 -1.56
CA PHE A 200 8.31 0.35 -1.23
C PHE A 200 7.88 0.09 0.22
N ILE A 201 8.29 0.94 1.18
CA ILE A 201 7.83 0.85 2.57
C ILE A 201 6.31 1.06 2.67
N TYR A 202 5.76 1.97 1.88
CA TYR A 202 4.31 2.18 1.81
C TYR A 202 3.58 1.00 1.16
N GLU A 203 4.17 0.40 0.12
CA GLU A 203 3.65 -0.80 -0.54
C GLU A 203 3.57 -1.98 0.45
N ILE A 204 4.66 -2.27 1.19
CA ILE A 204 4.65 -3.38 2.16
C ILE A 204 3.68 -3.13 3.33
N ASP A 205 3.50 -1.87 3.75
CA ASP A 205 2.51 -1.50 4.78
C ASP A 205 1.10 -1.87 4.33
N VAL A 206 0.71 -1.45 3.12
CA VAL A 206 -0.58 -1.80 2.52
C VAL A 206 -0.72 -3.31 2.34
N ASN A 207 0.30 -3.98 1.78
CA ASN A 207 0.26 -5.41 1.51
C ASN A 207 0.09 -6.23 2.79
N ILE A 208 0.87 -5.93 3.83
CA ILE A 208 0.78 -6.61 5.14
C ILE A 208 -0.59 -6.35 5.77
N ASN A 209 -1.04 -5.10 5.75
CA ASN A 209 -2.30 -4.70 6.37
C ASN A 209 -3.52 -5.39 5.73
N VAL A 210 -3.66 -5.29 4.40
CA VAL A 210 -4.76 -5.92 3.65
C VAL A 210 -4.78 -7.43 3.89
N SER A 211 -3.61 -8.06 3.81
CA SER A 211 -3.47 -9.51 3.99
C SER A 211 -3.82 -9.95 5.41
N THR A 212 -3.44 -9.16 6.42
CA THR A 212 -3.77 -9.40 7.82
C THR A 212 -5.27 -9.32 8.06
N ILE A 213 -5.94 -8.30 7.52
CA ILE A 213 -7.40 -8.14 7.62
C ILE A 213 -8.10 -9.30 6.92
N ALA A 214 -7.68 -9.65 5.70
CA ALA A 214 -8.25 -10.75 4.94
C ALA A 214 -8.18 -12.06 5.75
N ARG A 215 -7.02 -12.38 6.32
CA ARG A 215 -6.85 -13.54 7.21
C ARG A 215 -7.78 -13.48 8.43
N ASN A 216 -7.79 -12.38 9.15
CA ASN A 216 -8.55 -12.24 10.39
C ASN A 216 -10.08 -12.32 10.14
N LYS A 217 -10.54 -11.89 8.96
CA LYS A 217 -11.95 -11.94 8.56
C LYS A 217 -12.32 -13.20 7.77
N GLY A 218 -11.35 -14.06 7.44
CA GLY A 218 -11.56 -15.25 6.61
C GLY A 218 -11.94 -14.92 5.17
N PHE A 219 -11.47 -13.78 4.65
CA PHE A 219 -11.64 -13.40 3.26
C PHE A 219 -10.67 -14.18 2.37
N VAL A 220 -11.08 -14.39 1.12
CA VAL A 220 -10.26 -15.04 0.09
C VAL A 220 -9.95 -14.07 -1.04
N PHE A 221 -8.86 -14.32 -1.75
CA PHE A 221 -8.53 -13.53 -2.93
C PHE A 221 -9.18 -14.12 -4.17
N ALA A 222 -9.62 -13.24 -5.06
CA ALA A 222 -10.40 -13.60 -6.23
C ALA A 222 -9.49 -14.01 -7.38
N GLU A 223 -9.97 -14.97 -8.18
CA GLU A 223 -9.41 -15.28 -9.49
C GLU A 223 -10.18 -14.49 -10.57
N ALA A 224 -9.48 -13.61 -11.27
CA ALA A 224 -10.00 -12.95 -12.46
C ALA A 224 -9.83 -13.87 -13.67
N LEU A 225 -10.93 -14.16 -14.35
CA LEU A 225 -10.98 -14.98 -15.55
C LEU A 225 -10.95 -14.11 -16.80
N SER A 226 -10.81 -14.74 -17.97
CA SER A 226 -10.86 -14.01 -19.22
C SER A 226 -12.23 -13.37 -19.43
N PRO A 227 -12.31 -12.14 -19.99
CA PRO A 227 -13.57 -11.44 -20.25
C PRO A 227 -14.63 -12.27 -20.96
N GLU A 228 -14.21 -13.17 -21.84
CA GLU A 228 -15.06 -14.00 -22.69
C GLU A 228 -15.89 -15.01 -21.91
N GLN A 229 -15.47 -15.38 -20.68
CA GLN A 229 -16.21 -16.35 -19.88
C GLN A 229 -17.48 -15.77 -19.26
N ASN A 230 -17.55 -14.45 -19.09
CA ASN A 230 -18.71 -13.72 -18.57
C ASN A 230 -19.39 -14.39 -17.35
N VAL A 231 -18.58 -14.73 -16.34
CA VAL A 231 -19.02 -15.45 -15.14
C VAL A 231 -18.67 -14.69 -13.87
N PHE A 232 -19.58 -14.73 -12.90
CA PHE A 232 -19.34 -14.36 -11.51
C PHE A 232 -19.80 -15.53 -10.63
N SER A 233 -18.85 -16.15 -9.92
CA SER A 233 -19.13 -17.26 -9.02
C SER A 233 -18.57 -16.98 -7.63
N ALA A 234 -19.43 -17.05 -6.61
CA ALA A 234 -19.06 -16.83 -5.22
C ALA A 234 -19.72 -17.88 -4.32
N ILE A 235 -18.92 -18.52 -3.48
CA ILE A 235 -19.39 -19.54 -2.52
C ILE A 235 -19.37 -18.96 -1.10
N ASP A 236 -20.45 -19.15 -0.34
CA ASP A 236 -20.53 -18.66 1.06
C ASP A 236 -20.21 -17.15 1.16
N LEU A 237 -20.74 -16.35 0.22
CA LEU A 237 -20.56 -14.91 0.17
C LEU A 237 -21.27 -14.23 1.35
N ARG A 238 -20.52 -13.47 2.13
CA ARG A 238 -21.00 -12.78 3.33
C ARG A 238 -20.84 -11.27 3.20
N HIS A 239 -21.71 -10.53 3.88
CA HIS A 239 -21.54 -9.08 4.00
C HIS A 239 -20.37 -8.80 4.98
N PRO A 240 -19.31 -8.08 4.56
CA PRO A 240 -18.08 -7.96 5.35
C PRO A 240 -18.25 -7.20 6.68
N SER A 241 -19.23 -6.30 6.74
CA SER A 241 -19.55 -5.52 7.95
C SER A 241 -20.63 -6.12 8.85
N VAL A 242 -21.17 -7.31 8.54
CA VAL A 242 -22.21 -7.96 9.36
C VAL A 242 -21.59 -9.10 10.17
N ASP A 243 -21.63 -8.98 11.49
CA ASP A 243 -21.13 -10.03 12.38
C ASP A 243 -21.99 -11.29 12.28
N LYS A 244 -21.31 -12.45 12.25
CA LYS A 244 -21.94 -13.79 12.13
C LYS A 244 -22.89 -13.91 10.92
N ALA A 245 -22.60 -13.20 9.82
CA ALA A 245 -23.35 -13.30 8.58
C ALA A 245 -23.38 -14.75 8.07
N ILE A 246 -24.57 -15.23 7.71
CA ILE A 246 -24.76 -16.49 7.00
C ILE A 246 -24.42 -16.24 5.53
N GLY A 247 -23.48 -17.00 4.99
CA GLY A 247 -23.06 -16.81 3.60
C GLY A 247 -24.03 -17.43 2.61
N ASN A 248 -24.08 -16.83 1.42
CA ASN A 248 -24.92 -17.28 0.32
C ASN A 248 -24.02 -17.61 -0.87
N SER A 249 -24.27 -18.75 -1.51
CA SER A 249 -23.58 -19.08 -2.76
C SER A 249 -24.41 -18.63 -3.94
N LEU A 250 -23.79 -18.02 -4.95
CA LEU A 250 -24.43 -17.67 -6.20
C LEU A 250 -23.48 -17.78 -7.39
N GLU A 251 -24.07 -18.02 -8.54
CA GLU A 251 -23.39 -18.08 -9.83
C GLU A 251 -24.22 -17.30 -10.84
N LEU A 252 -23.58 -16.37 -11.54
CA LEU A 252 -24.11 -15.66 -12.69
C LEU A 252 -23.22 -16.03 -13.87
N ALA A 253 -23.76 -16.76 -14.85
CA ALA A 253 -23.04 -17.15 -16.06
C ALA A 253 -23.76 -16.58 -17.30
N GLU A 254 -23.16 -16.71 -18.48
CA GLU A 254 -23.70 -16.16 -19.73
C GLU A 254 -25.18 -16.52 -19.97
N ASN A 255 -25.58 -17.75 -19.65
CA ASN A 255 -26.94 -18.26 -19.82
C ASN A 255 -27.83 -18.10 -18.57
N SER A 256 -27.31 -17.54 -17.47
CA SER A 256 -27.97 -17.39 -16.17
C SER A 256 -27.56 -16.10 -15.45
N ASN A 257 -27.50 -14.98 -16.18
CA ASN A 257 -26.97 -13.70 -15.71
C ASN A 257 -28.01 -12.79 -15.01
N VAL A 258 -29.26 -13.25 -14.84
CA VAL A 258 -30.32 -12.49 -14.16
C VAL A 258 -30.79 -13.24 -12.92
N LEU A 259 -30.75 -12.56 -11.77
CA LEU A 259 -31.17 -13.11 -10.48
C LEU A 259 -32.46 -12.42 -9.98
N PHE A 260 -33.55 -13.18 -9.86
CA PHE A 260 -34.79 -12.71 -9.25
C PHE A 260 -34.83 -13.05 -7.76
N LEU A 261 -34.73 -12.02 -6.90
CA LEU A 261 -34.77 -12.17 -5.45
C LEU A 261 -36.20 -11.95 -4.92
N THR A 262 -36.85 -13.02 -4.48
CA THR A 262 -38.19 -12.98 -3.85
C THR A 262 -38.11 -13.36 -2.36
N GLY A 263 -39.19 -13.13 -1.61
CA GLY A 263 -39.30 -13.51 -0.20
C GLY A 263 -39.79 -12.39 0.71
N ALA A 264 -40.04 -12.71 1.98
CA ALA A 264 -40.60 -11.78 2.96
C ALA A 264 -39.70 -10.56 3.25
N ASN A 265 -40.28 -9.51 3.82
CA ASN A 265 -39.51 -8.39 4.36
C ASN A 265 -38.52 -8.90 5.42
N MET A 266 -37.34 -8.28 5.48
CA MET A 266 -36.25 -8.64 6.41
C MET A 266 -35.61 -10.02 6.18
N ALA A 267 -35.96 -10.74 5.11
CA ALA A 267 -35.30 -12.02 4.72
C ALA A 267 -33.83 -11.89 4.24
N GLY A 268 -33.22 -10.71 4.38
CA GLY A 268 -31.82 -10.49 3.99
C GLY A 268 -31.57 -10.20 2.49
N LYS A 269 -32.62 -10.02 1.69
CA LYS A 269 -32.51 -9.75 0.23
C LYS A 269 -31.58 -8.56 -0.08
N SER A 270 -31.80 -7.42 0.57
CA SER A 270 -30.94 -6.23 0.40
C SER A 270 -29.51 -6.49 0.87
N THR A 271 -29.32 -7.26 1.95
CA THR A 271 -27.98 -7.64 2.43
C THR A 271 -27.23 -8.48 1.40
N LEU A 272 -27.90 -9.42 0.73
CA LEU A 272 -27.32 -10.21 -0.36
C LEU A 272 -26.90 -9.33 -1.53
N MET A 273 -27.79 -8.44 -2.01
CA MET A 273 -27.47 -7.49 -3.09
C MET A 273 -26.26 -6.63 -2.76
N LYS A 274 -26.21 -6.07 -1.54
CA LYS A 274 -25.06 -5.28 -1.08
C LYS A 274 -23.78 -6.13 -0.98
N SER A 275 -23.88 -7.39 -0.54
CA SER A 275 -22.73 -8.29 -0.46
C SER A 275 -22.12 -8.57 -1.83
N VAL A 276 -22.96 -8.78 -2.85
CA VAL A 276 -22.51 -8.94 -4.26
C VAL A 276 -21.81 -7.68 -4.74
N GLY A 277 -22.42 -6.50 -4.57
CA GLY A 277 -21.84 -5.22 -4.98
C GLY A 277 -20.50 -4.92 -4.29
N ILE A 278 -20.40 -5.17 -2.97
CA ILE A 278 -19.16 -4.98 -2.21
C ILE A 278 -18.10 -5.99 -2.64
N SER A 279 -18.47 -7.25 -2.91
CA SER A 279 -17.52 -8.25 -3.41
C SER A 279 -16.95 -7.85 -4.77
N LEU A 280 -17.80 -7.45 -5.71
CA LEU A 280 -17.34 -6.95 -7.02
C LEU A 280 -16.39 -5.76 -6.87
N TYR A 281 -16.74 -4.81 -5.97
CA TYR A 281 -15.87 -3.70 -5.64
C TYR A 281 -14.52 -4.16 -5.07
N PHE A 282 -14.51 -5.13 -4.15
CA PHE A 282 -13.27 -5.66 -3.60
C PHE A 282 -12.40 -6.35 -4.63
N ILE A 283 -12.97 -7.11 -5.56
CA ILE A 283 -12.23 -7.82 -6.59
C ILE A 283 -11.46 -6.82 -7.45
N VAL A 284 -12.13 -5.79 -7.95
CA VAL A 284 -11.48 -4.82 -8.86
C VAL A 284 -10.56 -3.83 -8.14
N LYS A 285 -10.64 -3.69 -6.81
CA LYS A 285 -9.81 -2.73 -6.04
C LYS A 285 -8.71 -3.43 -5.23
N ILE A 286 -9.10 -4.33 -4.34
CA ILE A 286 -8.21 -4.99 -3.38
C ILE A 286 -7.97 -6.45 -3.78
N ALA A 287 -8.48 -6.90 -4.92
CA ALA A 287 -8.38 -8.29 -5.39
C ALA A 287 -8.85 -9.32 -4.35
N CYS A 288 -9.71 -8.88 -3.42
CA CYS A 288 -10.16 -9.64 -2.25
C CYS A 288 -11.66 -9.89 -2.36
N SER A 289 -12.19 -10.82 -1.59
CA SER A 289 -13.62 -11.06 -1.46
C SER A 289 -13.95 -11.65 -0.09
N SER A 290 -15.11 -11.24 0.42
CA SER A 290 -15.71 -11.80 1.63
C SER A 290 -16.39 -13.17 1.42
N SER A 291 -16.20 -13.77 0.25
CA SER A 291 -16.55 -15.16 -0.06
C SER A 291 -15.53 -16.14 0.54
N ARG A 292 -15.93 -17.40 0.70
CA ARG A 292 -15.03 -18.50 1.08
C ARG A 292 -14.29 -19.09 -0.12
N TYR A 293 -14.79 -18.87 -1.35
CA TYR A 293 -14.16 -19.20 -2.65
C TYR A 293 -14.77 -18.33 -3.76
N ILE A 294 -13.94 -17.61 -4.52
CA ILE A 294 -14.33 -17.07 -5.84
C ILE A 294 -13.71 -17.98 -6.90
N ASN A 295 -14.55 -18.67 -7.66
CA ASN A 295 -14.14 -19.51 -8.77
C ASN A 295 -13.97 -18.73 -10.08
N GLY A 296 -14.15 -17.41 -10.06
CA GLY A 296 -14.03 -16.61 -11.25
C GLY A 296 -14.80 -15.32 -11.25
N PHE A 297 -14.16 -14.26 -11.71
CA PHE A 297 -14.80 -13.03 -12.18
C PHE A 297 -14.29 -12.67 -13.56
N ALA A 298 -15.16 -12.65 -14.56
CA ALA A 298 -14.87 -12.10 -15.87
C ALA A 298 -15.23 -10.60 -15.91
N ILE A 299 -14.27 -9.75 -16.22
CA ILE A 299 -14.53 -8.32 -16.47
C ILE A 299 -15.01 -8.19 -17.90
N GLY A 300 -16.30 -7.93 -18.09
CA GLY A 300 -16.88 -7.65 -19.41
C GLY A 300 -16.37 -6.32 -20.01
N LYS A 301 -16.30 -6.29 -21.34
CA LYS A 301 -15.85 -5.14 -22.17
C LYS A 301 -16.71 -3.88 -22.02
#